data_AF-A0A2K8T877-F1
#
_entry.id   AF-A0A2K8T877-F1
#
_cell.length_a   1.000
_cell.length_b   1.000
_cell.length_c   1.000
_cell.angle_alpha   90.00
_cell.angle_beta   90.00
_cell.angle_gamma   90.00
#
_symmetry.space_group_name_H-M   'P 1'
#
loop_
_entity.id
_entity.type
_entity.pdbx_description
1 polymer ?
#
loop_
_entity_poly.entity_id
_entity_poly.type
_entity_poly.pdbx_seq_one_letter_code
_entity_poly.pdbx_strand_id
1 'polypeptide(L)'
;MVSDITGITGMAIIRAIAAGERDPQILAAKKHYRTKRSQAEIAAALNGDYRSEHVFVLQQELHLYDVYQTQIAACDRQIQECLAQFSDKVNLNESLLPQPKHPRNKPQGNEPAFDLRTHLYRISGVDFTAIDGLGILTVQTIISEVGLDPRTPIQ
;
A
#
# COMPACT_ATOMS: atom_id res chain seq x y z
N MET A 1 5.49 15.03 -14.83
CA MET A 1 4.68 14.74 -13.62
C MET A 1 5.41 13.80 -12.67
N VAL A 2 5.51 14.15 -11.37
CA VAL A 2 5.82 13.15 -10.33
C VAL A 2 4.59 12.23 -10.29
N SER A 3 4.74 10.99 -10.75
CA SER A 3 3.60 10.08 -10.97
C SER A 3 3.05 9.46 -9.69
N ASP A 4 3.74 9.65 -8.57
CA ASP A 4 3.41 9.06 -7.27
C ASP A 4 3.65 10.12 -6.18
N ILE A 5 2.61 10.91 -5.92
CA ILE A 5 2.62 12.03 -4.97
C ILE A 5 2.63 11.50 -3.53
N THR A 6 2.02 10.34 -3.30
CA THR A 6 1.98 9.64 -2.01
C THR A 6 3.20 8.74 -1.77
N GLY A 7 4.04 8.54 -2.77
CA GLY A 7 5.32 7.84 -2.62
C GLY A 7 6.28 8.56 -1.66
N ILE A 8 7.31 7.83 -1.20
CA ILE A 8 8.27 8.26 -0.16
C ILE A 8 8.81 9.68 -0.38
N THR A 9 9.26 9.99 -1.60
CA THR A 9 9.80 11.32 -1.93
C THR A 9 8.72 12.40 -1.91
N GLY A 10 7.57 12.16 -2.54
CA GLY A 10 6.48 13.13 -2.62
C GLY A 10 5.94 13.48 -1.24
N MET A 11 5.68 12.46 -0.42
CA MET A 11 5.19 12.64 0.94
C MET A 11 6.21 13.35 1.84
N ALA A 12 7.50 13.04 1.73
CA ALA A 12 8.54 13.75 2.48
C ALA A 12 8.60 15.24 2.14
N ILE A 13 8.43 15.60 0.86
CA ILE A 13 8.37 16.99 0.40
C ILE A 13 7.09 17.68 0.88
N ILE A 14 5.93 17.04 0.74
CA ILE A 14 4.63 17.57 1.18
C ILE A 14 4.65 17.87 2.68
N ARG A 15 5.13 16.94 3.51
CA ARG A 15 5.25 17.14 4.96
C ARG A 15 6.16 18.31 5.31
N ALA A 16 7.25 18.51 4.57
CA ALA A 16 8.16 19.62 4.77
C ALA A 16 7.51 20.97 4.42
N ILE A 17 6.78 21.03 3.30
CA ILE A 17 5.99 22.21 2.93
C ILE A 17 4.93 22.50 4.01
N ALA A 18 4.21 21.48 4.48
CA ALA A 18 3.25 21.63 5.56
C ALA A 18 3.91 22.12 6.88
N ALA A 19 5.17 21.74 7.14
CA ALA A 19 5.95 22.20 8.29
C ALA A 19 6.57 23.60 8.12
N GLY A 20 6.38 24.25 6.96
CA GLY A 20 6.85 25.61 6.71
C GLY A 20 8.10 25.73 5.83
N GLU A 21 8.66 24.62 5.33
CA GLU A 21 9.82 24.67 4.43
C GLU A 21 9.44 25.22 3.05
N ARG A 22 10.26 26.12 2.52
CA ARG A 22 10.04 26.83 1.25
C ARG A 22 11.24 26.80 0.32
N ASP A 23 12.43 26.49 0.84
CA ASP A 23 13.65 26.41 0.03
C ASP A 23 13.56 25.19 -0.91
N PRO A 24 13.49 25.40 -2.23
CA PRO A 24 13.40 24.32 -3.19
C PRO A 24 14.60 23.37 -3.14
N GLN A 25 15.78 23.82 -2.70
CA GLN A 25 16.96 22.98 -2.55
C GLN A 25 16.83 22.04 -1.36
N ILE A 26 16.33 22.55 -0.22
CA ILE A 26 16.07 21.72 0.98
C ILE A 26 14.97 20.70 0.68
N LEU A 27 13.91 21.10 -0.02
CA LEU A 27 12.85 20.19 -0.41
C LEU A 27 13.36 19.13 -1.40
N ALA A 28 14.14 19.52 -2.42
CA ALA A 28 14.68 18.58 -3.39
C ALA A 28 15.72 17.62 -2.79
N ALA A 29 16.41 18.01 -1.72
CA ALA A 29 17.31 17.12 -0.97
C ALA A 29 16.58 15.93 -0.32
N LYS A 30 15.25 15.99 -0.13
CA LYS A 30 14.43 14.88 0.37
C LYS A 30 14.17 13.79 -0.67
N LYS A 31 14.73 13.94 -1.88
CA LYS A 31 14.67 12.95 -2.95
C LYS A 31 15.24 11.60 -2.47
N HIS A 32 14.46 10.54 -2.67
CA HIS A 32 14.95 9.17 -2.50
C HIS A 32 15.91 8.76 -3.62
N TYR A 33 16.94 7.95 -3.33
CA TYR A 33 17.99 7.59 -4.29
C TYR A 33 17.46 6.94 -5.58
N ARG A 34 16.34 6.22 -5.50
CA ARG A 34 15.67 5.55 -6.65
C ARG A 34 14.93 6.50 -7.58
N THR A 35 14.77 7.77 -7.21
CA THR A 35 14.07 8.75 -8.03
C THR A 35 14.93 9.13 -9.24
N LYS A 36 14.37 8.96 -10.45
CA LYS A 36 15.10 9.19 -11.71
C LYS A 36 15.43 10.67 -11.96
N ARG A 37 14.55 11.58 -11.55
CA ARG A 37 14.78 13.03 -11.72
C ARG A 37 15.93 13.51 -10.87
N SER A 38 16.77 14.38 -11.40
CA SER A 38 17.84 15.03 -10.66
C SER A 38 17.30 15.94 -9.55
N GLN A 39 18.12 16.26 -8.56
CA GLN A 39 17.75 17.22 -7.51
C GLN A 39 17.44 18.60 -8.12
N ALA A 40 18.20 19.02 -9.12
CA ALA A 40 17.98 20.29 -9.83
C ALA A 40 16.61 20.33 -10.52
N GLU A 41 16.21 19.24 -11.21
CA GLU A 41 14.89 19.15 -11.84
C GLU A 41 13.75 19.19 -10.80
N ILE A 42 13.95 18.57 -9.64
CA ILE A 42 12.97 18.59 -8.54
C ILE A 42 12.89 19.99 -7.93
N ALA A 43 14.02 20.63 -7.64
CA ALA A 43 14.06 21.99 -7.10
C ALA A 43 13.39 22.99 -8.06
N ALA A 44 13.66 22.88 -9.36
CA ALA A 44 13.01 23.72 -10.37
C ALA A 44 11.48 23.53 -10.38
N ALA A 45 10.99 22.30 -10.18
CA ALA A 45 9.56 22.01 -10.11
C ALA A 45 8.89 22.45 -8.80
N LEU A 46 9.68 22.72 -7.75
CA LEU A 46 9.21 23.20 -6.44
C LEU A 46 9.35 24.70 -6.28
N ASN A 47 9.82 25.41 -7.30
CA ASN A 47 9.81 26.87 -7.30
C ASN A 47 8.38 27.36 -7.53
N GLY A 48 7.69 27.74 -6.46
CA GLY A 48 6.28 28.14 -6.51
C GLY A 48 5.89 29.10 -5.39
N ASP A 49 4.69 29.67 -5.52
CA ASP A 49 4.10 30.54 -4.52
C ASP A 49 3.39 29.71 -3.44
N TYR A 50 3.91 29.78 -2.21
CA TYR A 50 3.42 29.02 -1.06
C TYR A 50 2.50 29.87 -0.18
N ARG A 51 1.43 30.38 -0.79
CA ARG A 51 0.42 31.20 -0.10
C ARG A 51 -0.11 30.48 1.15
N SER A 52 -0.28 31.24 2.23
CA SER A 52 -0.69 30.73 3.54
C SER A 52 -1.99 29.93 3.48
N GLU A 53 -2.97 30.39 2.69
CA GLU A 53 -4.26 29.71 2.54
C GLU A 53 -4.12 28.30 1.94
N HIS A 54 -3.25 28.14 0.93
CA HIS A 54 -3.02 26.83 0.30
C HIS A 54 -2.22 25.89 1.21
N VAL A 55 -1.25 26.43 1.94
CA VAL A 55 -0.48 25.65 2.92
C VAL A 55 -1.37 25.19 4.07
N PHE A 56 -2.28 26.05 4.53
CA PHE A 56 -3.26 25.68 5.55
C PHE A 56 -4.16 24.53 5.09
N VAL A 57 -4.72 24.61 3.87
CA VAL A 57 -5.51 23.50 3.31
C VAL A 57 -4.65 22.23 3.20
N LEU A 58 -3.40 22.34 2.73
CA LEU A 58 -2.49 21.21 2.65
C LEU A 58 -2.24 20.54 4.01
N GLN A 59 -2.10 21.32 5.09
CA GLN A 59 -1.95 20.79 6.44
C GLN A 59 -3.19 20.00 6.88
N GLN A 60 -4.40 20.51 6.60
CA GLN A 60 -5.66 19.83 6.93
C GLN A 60 -5.81 18.52 6.14
N GLU A 61 -5.55 18.54 4.84
CA GLU A 61 -5.62 17.34 3.99
C GLU A 61 -4.57 16.29 4.40
N LEU A 62 -3.36 16.73 4.74
CA LEU A 62 -2.31 15.84 5.24
C LEU A 62 -2.67 15.21 6.58
N HIS A 63 -3.32 15.97 7.47
CA HIS A 63 -3.84 15.43 8.73
C HIS A 63 -4.91 14.36 8.49
N LEU A 64 -5.88 14.62 7.61
CA LEU A 64 -6.90 13.65 7.25
C LEU A 64 -6.31 12.40 6.60
N TYR A 65 -5.32 12.59 5.71
CA TYR A 65 -4.57 11.48 5.13
C TYR A 65 -3.96 10.58 6.21
N ASP A 66 -3.28 11.15 7.21
CA ASP A 66 -2.67 10.40 8.31
C ASP A 66 -3.70 9.65 9.17
N VAL A 67 -4.85 10.29 9.42
CA VAL A 67 -5.99 9.64 10.09
C VAL A 67 -6.48 8.45 9.28
N TYR A 68 -6.69 8.61 7.97
CA TYR A 68 -7.15 7.51 7.12
C TYR A 68 -6.14 6.36 7.05
N GLN A 69 -4.84 6.65 6.93
CA GLN A 69 -3.81 5.62 6.97
C GLN A 69 -3.84 4.82 8.29
N THR A 70 -4.07 5.51 9.41
CA THR A 70 -4.21 4.86 10.72
C THR A 70 -5.44 3.94 10.77
N GLN A 71 -6.57 4.37 10.23
CA GLN A 71 -7.79 3.55 10.19
C GLN A 71 -7.65 2.36 9.25
N ILE A 72 -7.04 2.54 8.07
CA ILE A 72 -6.74 1.44 7.13
C ILE A 72 -5.85 0.40 7.81
N ALA A 73 -4.78 0.83 8.49
CA ALA A 73 -3.92 -0.10 9.23
C ALA A 73 -4.64 -0.84 10.37
N ALA A 74 -5.65 -0.21 10.98
CA ALA A 74 -6.49 -0.89 11.98
C ALA A 74 -7.39 -1.96 11.34
N CYS A 75 -7.99 -1.67 10.18
CA CYS A 75 -8.73 -2.64 9.39
C CYS A 75 -7.84 -3.80 8.93
N ASP A 76 -6.62 -3.53 8.45
CA ASP A 76 -5.66 -4.55 8.04
C ASP A 76 -5.36 -5.53 9.18
N ARG A 77 -5.18 -5.03 10.41
CA ARG A 77 -5.00 -5.88 11.60
C ARG A 77 -6.22 -6.76 11.86
N GLN A 78 -7.42 -6.20 11.81
CA GLN A 78 -8.67 -6.96 12.01
C GLN A 78 -8.86 -8.03 10.93
N ILE A 79 -8.53 -7.72 9.67
CA ILE A 79 -8.54 -8.70 8.58
C ILE A 79 -7.52 -9.81 8.86
N GLN A 80 -6.30 -9.47 9.27
CA GLN A 80 -5.28 -10.47 9.58
C GLN A 80 -5.70 -11.39 10.74
N GLU A 81 -6.27 -10.82 11.81
CA GLU A 81 -6.81 -11.56 12.95
C GLU A 81 -7.95 -12.49 12.53
N CYS A 82 -8.89 -12.00 11.72
CA CYS A 82 -9.98 -12.80 11.17
C CYS A 82 -9.44 -13.96 10.32
N LEU A 83 -8.53 -13.67 9.39
CA LEU A 83 -7.89 -14.70 8.55
C LEU A 83 -7.13 -15.73 9.37
N ALA A 84 -6.52 -15.34 10.50
CA ALA A 84 -5.79 -16.23 11.39
C ALA A 84 -6.68 -17.29 12.06
N GLN A 85 -7.96 -16.96 12.30
CA GLN A 85 -8.93 -17.85 12.96
C GLN A 85 -9.42 -19.01 12.07
N PHE A 86 -9.26 -18.90 10.75
CA PHE A 86 -9.62 -19.98 9.83
C PHE A 86 -8.67 -21.17 9.99
N SER A 87 -9.25 -22.38 9.91
CA SER A 87 -8.50 -23.63 9.91
C SER A 87 -7.58 -23.73 8.70
N ASP A 88 -6.37 -24.22 8.94
CA ASP A 88 -5.38 -24.47 7.89
C ASP A 88 -5.82 -25.64 7.03
N LYS A 89 -5.92 -25.43 5.71
CA LYS A 89 -6.03 -26.53 4.73
C LYS A 89 -4.66 -27.08 4.35
N VAL A 90 -3.60 -26.30 4.57
CA VAL A 90 -2.22 -26.67 4.27
C VAL A 90 -1.30 -26.32 5.44
N ASN A 91 -0.44 -27.27 5.83
CA ASN A 91 0.65 -27.02 6.75
C ASN A 91 1.81 -26.32 6.02
N LEU A 92 2.03 -25.04 6.33
CA LEU A 92 3.06 -24.22 5.69
C LEU A 92 4.50 -24.72 5.94
N ASN A 93 4.73 -25.58 6.95
CA ASN A 93 6.04 -26.18 7.19
C ASN A 93 6.33 -27.35 6.23
N GLU A 94 5.28 -27.99 5.70
CA GLU A 94 5.39 -29.16 4.84
C GLU A 94 5.20 -28.81 3.36
N SER A 95 4.33 -27.83 3.08
CA SER A 95 4.06 -27.34 1.73
C SER A 95 4.21 -25.83 1.69
N LEU A 96 5.39 -25.40 1.26
CA LEU A 96 5.71 -23.99 1.06
C LEU A 96 4.98 -23.42 -0.15
N LEU A 97 4.66 -22.13 -0.08
CA LEU A 97 4.14 -21.39 -1.22
C LEU A 97 5.13 -21.45 -2.39
N PRO A 98 4.65 -21.78 -3.61
CA PRO A 98 5.46 -21.66 -4.80
C PRO A 98 5.97 -20.23 -4.98
N GLN A 99 7.15 -20.09 -5.55
CA GLN A 99 7.62 -18.77 -5.93
C GLN A 99 6.65 -18.16 -6.96
N PRO A 100 6.27 -16.88 -6.79
CA PRO A 100 5.40 -16.23 -7.75
C PRO A 100 6.09 -16.20 -9.11
N LYS A 101 5.37 -16.55 -10.19
CA LYS A 101 5.89 -16.51 -11.57
C LYS A 101 6.44 -15.13 -11.94
N HIS A 102 5.81 -14.09 -11.41
CA HIS A 102 6.20 -12.70 -11.59
C HIS A 102 6.40 -12.04 -10.22
N PRO A 103 7.63 -12.07 -9.67
CA PRO A 103 7.91 -11.41 -8.40
C PRO A 103 7.67 -9.91 -8.53
N ARG A 104 6.83 -9.37 -7.65
CA ARG A 104 6.50 -7.94 -7.60
C ARG A 104 7.39 -7.26 -6.57
N ASN A 105 7.94 -6.12 -6.95
CA ASN A 105 8.81 -5.32 -6.08
C ASN A 105 8.02 -4.31 -5.21
N LYS A 106 6.71 -4.17 -5.44
CA LYS A 106 5.84 -3.24 -4.71
C LYS A 106 4.43 -3.82 -4.53
N PRO A 107 3.78 -3.57 -3.38
CA PRO A 107 2.36 -3.84 -3.19
C PRO A 107 1.51 -3.09 -4.23
N GLN A 108 0.33 -3.62 -4.56
CA GLN A 108 -0.59 -2.97 -5.50
C GLN A 108 -1.76 -2.29 -4.78
N GLY A 109 -1.96 -1.00 -5.04
CA GLY A 109 -3.10 -0.25 -4.51
C GLY A 109 -3.14 -0.27 -2.99
N ASN A 110 -4.26 -0.74 -2.43
CA ASN A 110 -4.51 -0.82 -0.99
C ASN A 110 -4.23 -2.23 -0.44
N GLU A 111 -3.23 -2.93 -0.98
CA GLU A 111 -2.81 -4.23 -0.47
C GLU A 111 -2.37 -4.09 0.99
N PRO A 112 -2.88 -4.92 1.93
CA PRO A 112 -2.55 -4.82 3.34
C PRO A 112 -1.04 -4.96 3.60
N ALA A 113 -0.59 -4.38 4.72
CA ALA A 113 0.82 -4.40 5.09
C ALA A 113 1.34 -5.78 5.57
N PHE A 114 0.48 -6.79 5.70
CA PHE A 114 0.82 -8.15 6.10
C PHE A 114 0.82 -9.11 4.91
N ASP A 115 1.37 -10.33 5.09
CA ASP A 115 1.46 -11.32 4.02
C ASP A 115 0.11 -12.00 3.72
N LEU A 116 -0.75 -11.26 3.04
CA LEU A 116 -2.09 -11.69 2.66
C LEU A 116 -2.06 -12.93 1.75
N ARG A 117 -1.10 -13.02 0.81
CA ARG A 117 -0.98 -14.19 -0.08
C ARG A 117 -0.79 -15.48 0.72
N THR A 118 0.06 -15.46 1.73
CA THR A 118 0.30 -16.62 2.59
C THR A 118 -0.95 -17.02 3.36
N HIS A 119 -1.67 -16.03 3.93
CA HIS A 119 -2.95 -16.30 4.60
C HIS A 119 -3.96 -16.95 3.65
N LEU A 120 -4.15 -16.40 2.44
CA LEU A 120 -5.12 -16.92 1.47
C LEU A 120 -4.77 -18.35 1.03
N TYR A 121 -3.49 -18.66 0.79
CA TYR A 121 -3.06 -20.02 0.47
C TYR A 121 -3.27 -21.01 1.61
N ARG A 122 -2.93 -20.62 2.84
CA ARG A 122 -3.10 -21.46 4.04
C ARG A 122 -4.55 -21.93 4.21
N ILE A 123 -5.51 -21.03 4.00
CA ILE A 123 -6.94 -21.29 4.23
C ILE A 123 -7.63 -21.92 3.00
N SER A 124 -7.13 -21.68 1.79
CA SER A 124 -7.73 -22.23 0.56
C SER A 124 -7.09 -23.56 0.12
N GLY A 125 -5.82 -23.77 0.48
CA GLY A 125 -4.96 -24.85 0.00
C GLY A 125 -4.46 -24.68 -1.44
N VAL A 126 -4.83 -23.60 -2.12
CA VAL A 126 -4.50 -23.33 -3.52
C VAL A 126 -4.01 -21.90 -3.68
N ASP A 127 -2.87 -21.73 -4.33
CA ASP A 127 -2.37 -20.41 -4.67
C ASP A 127 -3.08 -19.88 -5.93
N PHE A 128 -4.23 -19.24 -5.74
CA PHE A 128 -4.98 -18.63 -6.84
C PHE A 128 -4.20 -17.53 -7.56
N THR A 129 -3.19 -16.93 -6.93
CA THR A 129 -2.37 -15.88 -7.56
C THR A 129 -1.43 -16.42 -8.64
N ALA A 130 -1.31 -17.75 -8.75
CA ALA A 130 -0.59 -18.40 -9.85
C ALA A 130 -1.38 -18.42 -11.18
N ILE A 131 -2.67 -18.07 -11.13
CA ILE A 131 -3.56 -17.92 -12.29
C ILE A 131 -3.40 -16.51 -12.84
N ASP A 132 -3.12 -16.41 -14.14
CA ASP A 132 -2.94 -15.12 -14.80
C ASP A 132 -4.23 -14.30 -14.71
N GLY A 133 -4.10 -13.05 -14.25
CA GLY A 133 -5.22 -12.14 -14.05
C GLY A 133 -5.81 -12.13 -12.64
N LEU A 134 -5.43 -13.05 -11.74
CA LEU A 134 -5.88 -13.04 -10.34
C LEU A 134 -4.84 -12.39 -9.42
N GLY A 135 -5.07 -11.12 -9.08
CA GLY A 135 -4.30 -10.41 -8.06
C GLY A 135 -4.67 -10.83 -6.63
N ILE A 136 -3.78 -10.58 -5.67
CA ILE A 136 -3.99 -10.95 -4.24
C ILE A 136 -5.31 -10.37 -3.71
N LEU A 137 -5.57 -9.07 -3.94
CA LEU A 137 -6.82 -8.43 -3.53
C LEU A 137 -8.05 -9.01 -4.22
N THR A 138 -7.94 -9.37 -5.49
CA THR A 138 -9.04 -10.05 -6.22
C THR A 138 -9.37 -11.39 -5.59
N VAL A 139 -8.34 -12.17 -5.22
CA VAL A 139 -8.53 -13.46 -4.54
C VAL A 139 -9.16 -13.26 -3.16
N GLN A 140 -8.70 -12.26 -2.39
CA GLN A 140 -9.33 -11.91 -1.12
C GLN A 140 -10.81 -11.59 -1.30
N THR A 141 -11.17 -10.73 -2.26
CA THR A 141 -12.58 -10.39 -2.54
C THR A 141 -13.38 -11.65 -2.88
N ILE A 142 -12.89 -12.50 -3.77
CA ILE A 142 -13.60 -13.73 -4.16
C ILE A 142 -13.84 -14.63 -2.94
N ILE A 143 -12.82 -14.85 -2.11
CA ILE A 143 -12.93 -15.70 -0.92
C ILE A 143 -13.89 -15.08 0.11
N SER A 144 -13.87 -13.76 0.28
CA SER A 144 -14.79 -13.06 1.20
C SER A 144 -16.25 -13.11 0.72
N GLU A 145 -16.50 -13.06 -0.58
CA GLU A 145 -17.85 -13.05 -1.15
C GLU A 145 -18.44 -14.45 -1.34
N VAL A 146 -17.62 -15.47 -1.59
CA VAL A 146 -18.09 -16.83 -1.93
C VAL A 146 -17.80 -17.84 -0.81
N GLY A 147 -16.87 -17.52 0.10
CA GLY A 147 -16.36 -18.46 1.10
C GLY A 147 -15.32 -19.43 0.54
N LEU A 148 -14.78 -20.28 1.43
CA LEU A 148 -13.72 -21.25 1.12
C LEU A 148 -14.25 -22.56 0.51
N ASP A 149 -15.56 -22.75 0.49
CA ASP A 149 -16.24 -23.85 -0.16
C ASP A 149 -17.47 -23.31 -0.91
N PRO A 150 -17.49 -23.36 -2.26
CA PRO A 150 -18.61 -22.87 -3.05
C PRO A 150 -19.90 -23.68 -2.85
N ARG A 151 -19.87 -24.79 -2.10
CA ARG A 151 -21.04 -25.63 -1.80
C ARG A 151 -21.69 -25.29 -0.45
N THR A 152 -21.03 -24.50 0.39
CA THR A 152 -21.55 -24.16 1.72
C THR A 152 -22.21 -22.77 1.65
N PRO A 153 -23.51 -22.62 1.95
CA PRO A 153 -24.16 -21.31 1.94
C PRO A 153 -23.58 -20.41 3.04
N ILE A 154 -23.43 -19.13 2.70
CA ILE A 154 -22.96 -18.06 3.60
C ILE A 154 -24.05 -17.84 4.65
N GLN A 155 -23.72 -17.98 5.94
CA GLN A 155 -24.63 -17.71 7.07
C GLN A 155 -24.63 -16.22 7.44
#